data_AF-A0A7Y2Z9U8-F1
#
_entry.id   AF-A0A7Y2Z9U8-F1
#
_cell.length_a   1.000
_cell.length_b   1.000
_cell.length_c   1.000
_cell.angle_alpha   90.00
_cell.angle_beta   90.00
_cell.angle_gamma   90.00
#
_symmetry.space_group_name_H-M   'P 1'
#
loop_
_entity.id
_entity.type
_entity.pdbx_description
1 polymer ?
#
loop_
_entity_poly.entity_id
_entity_poly.type
_entity_poly.pdbx_seq_one_letter_code
_entity_poly.pdbx_strand_id
1 'polypeptide(L)'
;MYPFTDMSPSGSSRKALASAFLVITLLAIPFGMVYYTSTDTYKARYQQWRKNNEQAAKPPQAKQSIDQFILSKDEKLDFKKISLEFKGVQEKAYHLNLYLLDFDRQQPFPVQVSKKDSKEPITFGGHQFKIVSGNDRFIKLKLVDSYQTP
;
A
#
# COMPACT_ATOMS: atom_id res chain seq x y z
N MET A 1 80.26 -31.11 31.16
CA MET A 1 79.38 -31.31 30.00
C MET A 1 78.15 -30.44 30.23
N TYR A 2 78.01 -29.33 29.51
CA TYR A 2 76.93 -28.35 29.71
C TYR A 2 75.60 -28.90 29.17
N PRO A 3 74.46 -28.72 29.86
CA PRO A 3 73.16 -28.97 29.25
C PRO A 3 72.70 -27.74 28.45
N PHE A 4 72.29 -28.01 27.21
CA PHE A 4 71.57 -27.12 26.31
C PHE A 4 70.29 -26.60 26.98
N THR A 5 70.07 -25.28 26.96
CA THR A 5 68.76 -24.69 27.24
C THR A 5 67.90 -24.73 26.00
N ASP A 6 66.90 -25.62 25.99
CA ASP A 6 65.80 -25.57 25.03
C ASP A 6 64.93 -24.35 25.31
N MET A 7 64.99 -23.35 24.43
CA MET A 7 64.00 -22.28 24.39
C MET A 7 62.73 -22.80 23.71
N SER A 8 61.83 -23.36 24.51
CA SER A 8 60.48 -23.69 24.05
C SER A 8 59.67 -22.40 23.86
N PRO A 9 59.06 -22.13 22.69
CA PRO A 9 58.33 -20.90 22.46
C PRO A 9 57.02 -20.95 23.25
N SER A 10 56.94 -20.11 24.28
CA SER A 10 55.79 -19.86 25.13
C SER A 10 54.48 -19.80 24.33
N GLY A 11 53.54 -20.72 24.64
CA GLY A 11 52.20 -20.77 24.05
C GLY A 11 51.30 -19.57 24.35
N SER A 12 51.76 -18.59 25.14
CA SER A 12 51.04 -17.33 25.39
C SER A 12 51.09 -16.38 24.19
N SER A 13 52.20 -16.36 23.45
CA SER A 13 52.42 -15.42 22.35
C SER A 13 51.51 -15.69 21.15
N ARG A 14 51.21 -16.98 20.87
CA ARG A 14 50.30 -17.38 19.79
C ARG A 14 48.85 -17.00 20.08
N LYS A 15 48.42 -17.06 21.35
CA LYS A 15 47.08 -16.64 21.78
C LYS A 15 46.94 -15.12 21.74
N ALA A 16 47.98 -14.39 22.15
CA ALA A 16 48.02 -12.92 22.07
C ALA A 16 47.98 -12.41 20.62
N LEU A 17 48.71 -13.06 19.70
CA LEU A 17 48.66 -12.75 18.27
C LEU A 17 47.28 -13.07 17.68
N ALA A 18 46.69 -14.23 17.99
CA ALA A 18 45.36 -14.59 17.52
C ALA A 18 44.29 -13.60 18.01
N SER A 19 44.36 -13.16 19.27
CA SER A 19 43.46 -12.13 19.80
C SER A 19 43.64 -10.77 19.12
N ALA A 20 44.89 -10.37 18.82
CA ALA A 20 45.16 -9.12 18.14
C ALA A 20 44.58 -9.11 16.70
N PHE A 21 44.73 -10.22 15.97
CA PHE A 21 44.11 -10.37 14.64
C PHE A 21 42.59 -10.30 14.69
N LEU A 22 41.97 -10.88 15.72
CA LEU A 22 40.52 -10.85 15.88
C LEU A 22 40.03 -9.43 16.14
N VAL A 23 40.70 -8.68 17.03
CA VAL A 23 40.36 -7.27 17.31
C VAL A 23 40.54 -6.38 16.09
N ILE A 24 41.64 -6.54 15.34
CA ILE A 24 41.89 -5.77 14.11
C ILE A 24 40.82 -6.07 13.06
N THR A 25 40.44 -7.35 12.90
CA THR A 25 39.40 -7.75 11.94
C THR A 25 38.03 -7.21 12.34
N LEU A 26 37.71 -7.25 13.64
CA LEU A 26 36.45 -6.73 14.19
C LEU A 26 36.31 -5.22 14.00
N LEU A 27 37.43 -4.48 14.04
CA LEU A 27 37.47 -3.04 13.78
C LEU A 27 37.53 -2.70 12.29
N ALA A 28 38.18 -3.53 11.47
CA ALA A 28 38.30 -3.30 10.03
C ALA A 28 36.97 -3.45 9.27
N ILE A 29 36.08 -4.35 9.71
CA ILE A 29 34.77 -4.56 9.08
C ILE A 29 33.87 -3.31 9.12
N PRO A 30 33.59 -2.69 10.30
CA PRO A 30 32.77 -1.48 10.34
C PRO A 30 33.46 -0.30 9.64
N PHE A 31 34.79 -0.16 9.73
CA PHE A 31 35.52 0.88 9.00
C PHE A 31 35.44 0.71 7.47
N GLY A 32 35.53 -0.53 6.97
CA GLY A 32 35.34 -0.84 5.55
C GLY A 32 33.92 -0.54 5.07
N MET A 33 32.89 -0.84 5.88
CA MET A 33 31.51 -0.48 5.56
C MET A 33 31.29 1.04 5.53
N VAL A 34 31.85 1.80 6.49
CA VAL A 34 31.73 3.26 6.53
C VAL A 34 32.45 3.90 5.33
N TYR A 35 33.62 3.39 4.96
CA TYR A 35 34.34 3.85 3.78
C TYR A 35 33.57 3.55 2.49
N TYR A 36 33.06 2.32 2.33
CA TYR A 36 32.30 1.90 1.14
C TYR A 36 30.98 2.67 0.97
N THR A 37 30.30 3.01 2.07
CA THR A 37 29.06 3.79 2.06
C THR A 37 29.29 5.30 1.90
N SER A 38 30.50 5.79 2.17
CA SER A 38 30.88 7.20 2.00
C SER A 38 31.33 7.55 0.58
N THR A 39 31.66 6.56 -0.25
CA THR A 39 32.07 6.78 -1.65
C THR A 39 30.86 7.18 -2.52
N ASP A 40 30.99 8.28 -3.28
CA ASP A 40 29.92 8.88 -4.09
C ASP A 40 29.25 7.93 -5.09
N THR A 41 29.93 6.83 -5.47
CA THR A 41 29.39 5.78 -6.33
C THR A 41 28.23 5.01 -5.73
N TYR A 42 28.17 4.86 -4.40
CA TYR A 42 27.04 4.19 -3.73
C TYR A 42 25.80 5.09 -3.72
N LYS A 43 25.99 6.39 -3.46
CA LYS A 43 24.91 7.38 -3.55
C LYS A 43 24.35 7.46 -4.97
N ALA A 44 25.21 7.43 -5.99
CA ALA A 44 24.78 7.40 -7.39
C ALA A 44 23.97 6.15 -7.75
N ARG A 45 24.41 4.94 -7.33
CA ARG A 45 23.63 3.71 -7.54
C ARG A 45 22.30 3.71 -6.78
N TYR A 46 22.30 4.20 -5.54
CA TYR A 46 21.09 4.24 -4.73
C TYR A 46 20.08 5.24 -5.30
N GLN A 47 20.53 6.40 -5.78
CA GLN A 47 19.70 7.36 -6.51
C GLN A 47 19.19 6.80 -7.85
N GLN A 48 20.01 6.04 -8.58
CA GLN A 48 19.60 5.37 -9.82
C GLN A 48 18.54 4.29 -9.56
N TRP A 49 18.74 3.45 -8.53
CA TRP A 49 17.78 2.43 -8.11
C TRP A 49 16.47 3.06 -7.63
N ARG A 50 16.55 4.16 -6.87
CA ARG A 50 15.37 4.94 -6.48
C ARG A 50 14.64 5.54 -7.67
N LYS A 51 15.33 6.18 -8.61
CA LYS A 51 14.70 6.73 -9.82
C LYS A 51 14.04 5.64 -10.67
N ASN A 52 14.71 4.50 -10.83
CA ASN A 52 14.17 3.37 -11.59
C ASN A 52 12.96 2.73 -10.90
N ASN A 53 12.98 2.61 -9.56
CA ASN A 53 11.83 2.10 -8.81
C ASN A 53 10.71 3.13 -8.67
N GLU A 54 10.98 4.43 -8.63
CA GLU A 54 9.94 5.46 -8.69
C GLU A 54 9.31 5.55 -10.08
N GLN A 55 10.06 5.24 -11.14
CA GLN A 55 9.51 5.10 -12.49
C GLN A 55 8.73 3.79 -12.67
N ALA A 56 9.16 2.69 -12.04
CA ALA A 56 8.43 1.41 -12.06
C ALA A 56 7.23 1.36 -11.09
N ALA A 57 7.26 2.16 -10.02
CA ALA A 57 6.17 2.32 -9.05
C ALA A 57 5.22 3.47 -9.41
N LYS A 58 5.54 4.27 -10.44
CA LYS A 58 4.49 4.99 -11.14
C LYS A 58 3.70 3.93 -11.89
N PRO A 59 2.46 3.60 -11.46
CA PRO A 59 1.60 2.85 -12.35
C PRO A 59 1.62 3.60 -13.70
N PRO A 60 1.56 2.90 -14.84
CA PRO A 60 1.23 3.59 -16.09
C PRO A 60 0.07 4.51 -15.75
N GLN A 61 0.06 5.73 -16.27
CA GLN A 61 -1.12 6.58 -16.21
C GLN A 61 -2.25 5.82 -16.92
N ALA A 62 -2.81 4.84 -16.23
CA ALA A 62 -4.10 4.29 -16.45
C ALA A 62 -4.94 5.54 -16.33
N LYS A 63 -5.44 6.01 -17.48
CA LYS A 63 -6.63 6.84 -17.56
C LYS A 63 -7.39 6.65 -16.27
N GLN A 64 -7.33 7.64 -15.37
CA GLN A 64 -8.19 7.64 -14.20
C GLN A 64 -9.59 7.59 -14.77
N SER A 65 -10.16 6.39 -14.83
CA SER A 65 -11.56 6.20 -15.12
C SER A 65 -12.22 6.70 -13.85
N ILE A 66 -12.57 7.99 -13.86
CA ILE A 66 -13.30 8.72 -12.82
C ILE A 66 -14.70 8.11 -12.59
N ASP A 67 -15.03 7.02 -13.29
CA ASP A 67 -16.31 6.35 -13.26
C ASP A 67 -16.41 5.27 -12.17
N GLN A 68 -15.35 4.99 -11.40
CA GLN A 68 -15.40 3.98 -10.34
C GLN A 68 -15.22 4.58 -8.96
N PHE A 69 -16.14 4.26 -8.07
CA PHE A 69 -16.16 4.69 -6.68
C PHE A 69 -16.08 3.49 -5.76
N ILE A 70 -15.31 3.62 -4.68
CA ILE A 70 -15.26 2.64 -3.60
C ILE A 70 -15.84 3.33 -2.38
N LEU A 71 -16.91 2.78 -1.82
CA LEU A 71 -17.48 3.23 -0.55
C LEU A 71 -17.19 2.18 0.50
N SER A 72 -16.56 2.60 1.59
CA SER A 72 -16.45 1.81 2.81
C SER A 72 -17.78 1.82 3.58
N LYS A 73 -17.94 0.88 4.52
CA LYS A 73 -19.09 0.85 5.42
C LYS A 73 -19.19 2.16 6.20
N ASP A 74 -20.39 2.71 6.26
CA ASP A 74 -20.76 4.01 6.83
C ASP A 74 -20.08 5.22 6.17
N GLU A 75 -19.42 5.04 5.03
CA GLU A 75 -18.85 6.12 4.24
C GLU A 75 -19.89 6.70 3.29
N LYS A 76 -19.87 8.03 3.14
CA LYS A 76 -20.71 8.78 2.21
C LYS A 76 -19.93 9.16 0.95
N LEU A 77 -20.50 8.85 -0.20
CA LEU A 77 -20.07 9.37 -1.50
C LEU A 77 -21.06 10.42 -1.97
N ASP A 78 -20.61 11.66 -1.99
CA ASP A 78 -21.35 12.75 -2.63
C ASP A 78 -21.09 12.71 -4.15
N PHE A 79 -22.15 12.61 -4.94
CA PHE A 79 -22.10 12.64 -6.38
C PHE A 79 -23.21 13.53 -6.94
N LYS A 80 -22.83 14.68 -7.52
CA LYS A 80 -23.77 15.69 -8.04
C LYS A 80 -24.80 16.10 -6.98
N LYS A 81 -26.07 15.73 -7.17
CA LYS A 81 -27.22 16.11 -6.33
C LYS A 81 -27.63 15.00 -5.36
N ILE A 82 -26.84 13.94 -5.26
CA ILE A 82 -27.09 12.81 -4.36
C ILE A 82 -25.88 12.52 -3.49
N SER A 83 -26.14 11.90 -2.33
CA SER A 83 -25.12 11.23 -1.53
C SER A 83 -25.51 9.78 -1.32
N LEU A 84 -24.57 8.87 -1.50
CA LEU A 84 -24.76 7.44 -1.26
C LEU A 84 -23.96 7.03 -0.04
N GLU A 85 -24.57 6.29 0.87
CA GLU A 85 -23.90 5.74 2.04
C GLU A 85 -24.05 4.23 2.06
N PHE A 86 -22.95 3.52 2.21
CA PHE A 86 -22.99 2.05 2.26
C PHE A 86 -23.15 1.55 3.69
N LYS A 87 -24.23 0.82 3.99
CA LYS A 87 -24.52 0.29 5.34
C LYS A 87 -24.06 -1.15 5.58
N GLY A 88 -23.52 -1.81 4.56
CA GLY A 88 -23.05 -3.18 4.66
C GLY A 88 -23.89 -4.17 3.84
N VAL A 89 -23.70 -5.45 4.12
CA VAL A 89 -24.43 -6.54 3.47
C VAL A 89 -25.21 -7.32 4.50
N GLN A 90 -26.53 -7.40 4.31
CA GLN A 90 -27.43 -8.21 5.13
C GLN A 90 -28.26 -9.12 4.21
N GLU A 91 -28.48 -10.37 4.59
CA GLU A 91 -29.36 -11.31 3.87
C GLU A 91 -29.11 -11.43 2.35
N LYS A 92 -27.84 -11.31 1.92
CA LYS A 92 -27.40 -11.34 0.51
C LYS A 92 -27.86 -10.11 -0.32
N ALA A 93 -28.21 -9.00 0.32
CA ALA A 93 -28.41 -7.71 -0.30
C ALA A 93 -27.38 -6.68 0.19
N TYR A 94 -27.03 -5.73 -0.66
CA TYR A 94 -26.29 -4.52 -0.29
C TYR A 94 -27.29 -3.50 0.23
N HIS A 95 -27.03 -2.95 1.41
CA HIS A 95 -27.84 -1.89 2.01
C HIS A 95 -27.15 -0.55 1.78
N LEU A 96 -27.88 0.38 1.17
CA LEU A 96 -27.40 1.71 0.83
C LEU A 96 -28.42 2.72 1.36
N ASN A 97 -27.95 3.87 1.86
CA ASN A 97 -28.80 5.02 2.09
C ASN A 97 -28.53 6.04 0.99
N LEU A 98 -29.58 6.48 0.30
CA LEU A 98 -29.53 7.55 -0.67
C LEU A 98 -30.03 8.84 -0.01
N TYR A 99 -29.26 9.91 -0.06
CA TYR A 99 -29.67 11.24 0.37
C TYR A 99 -29.83 12.14 -0.86
N LEU A 100 -30.93 12.89 -0.93
CA LEU A 100 -31.19 13.84 -2.00
C LEU A 100 -30.74 15.23 -1.56
N LEU A 101 -29.57 15.67 -2.03
CA LEU A 101 -28.88 16.85 -1.50
C LEU A 101 -29.63 18.17 -1.74
N ASP A 102 -30.53 18.18 -2.73
CA ASP A 102 -31.37 19.33 -3.11
C ASP A 102 -32.71 19.39 -2.35
N PHE A 103 -33.16 18.28 -1.74
CA PHE A 103 -34.47 18.19 -1.08
C PHE A 103 -34.31 18.14 0.44
N ASP A 104 -33.68 17.09 0.94
CA ASP A 104 -33.41 16.91 2.36
C ASP A 104 -32.13 16.08 2.53
N ARG A 105 -31.12 16.70 3.14
CA ARG A 105 -29.80 16.09 3.38
C ARG A 105 -29.78 15.20 4.61
N GLN A 106 -30.78 15.29 5.48
CA GLN A 106 -30.82 14.58 6.76
C GLN A 106 -31.62 13.28 6.67
N GLN A 107 -32.64 13.23 5.81
CA GLN A 107 -33.48 12.05 5.64
C GLN A 107 -32.91 11.07 4.58
N PRO A 108 -32.43 9.88 4.98
CA PRO A 108 -32.01 8.86 4.03
C PRO A 108 -33.21 8.12 3.41
N PHE A 109 -33.10 7.82 2.13
CA PHE A 109 -33.92 6.83 1.44
C PHE A 109 -33.17 5.48 1.45
N PRO A 110 -33.62 4.50 2.25
CA PRO A 110 -32.98 3.19 2.30
C PRO A 110 -33.23 2.44 0.98
N VAL A 111 -32.15 1.97 0.37
CA VAL A 111 -32.17 1.17 -0.85
C VAL A 111 -31.51 -0.16 -0.57
N GLN A 112 -32.17 -1.24 -0.99
CA GLN A 112 -31.65 -2.59 -0.90
C GLN A 112 -31.43 -3.12 -2.30
N VAL A 113 -30.23 -3.64 -2.55
CA VAL A 113 -29.88 -4.22 -3.84
C VAL A 113 -29.45 -5.66 -3.63
N SER A 114 -30.26 -6.60 -4.13
CA SER A 114 -29.91 -8.02 -4.10
C SER A 114 -28.59 -8.29 -4.81
N LYS A 115 -27.74 -9.16 -4.24
CA LYS A 115 -26.50 -9.62 -4.89
C LYS A 115 -26.73 -10.33 -6.22
N LYS A 116 -27.94 -10.86 -6.47
CA LYS A 116 -28.29 -11.47 -7.76
C LYS A 116 -28.45 -10.41 -8.84
N ASP A 117 -29.01 -9.26 -8.46
CA ASP A 117 -29.37 -8.16 -9.35
C ASP A 117 -28.24 -7.13 -9.47
N SER A 118 -27.17 -7.30 -8.69
CA SER A 118 -26.00 -6.41 -8.70
C SER A 118 -25.28 -6.34 -10.05
N LYS A 119 -25.59 -7.26 -10.98
CA LYS A 119 -25.07 -7.24 -12.35
C LYS A 119 -25.76 -6.20 -13.24
N GLU A 120 -26.96 -5.77 -12.87
CA GLU A 120 -27.76 -4.81 -13.60
C GLU A 120 -27.45 -3.36 -13.15
N PRO A 121 -27.59 -2.36 -14.04
CA PRO A 121 -27.52 -0.96 -13.65
C PRO A 121 -28.67 -0.57 -12.73
N ILE A 122 -28.35 0.12 -11.64
CA ILE A 122 -29.29 0.64 -10.64
C ILE A 122 -29.32 2.15 -10.76
N THR A 123 -30.51 2.74 -10.72
CA THR A 123 -30.67 4.19 -10.83
C THR A 123 -30.72 4.84 -9.45
N PHE A 124 -29.81 5.76 -9.18
CA PHE A 124 -29.81 6.62 -8.00
C PHE A 124 -29.91 8.08 -8.44
N GLY A 125 -30.98 8.78 -8.04
CA GLY A 125 -31.18 10.21 -8.35
C GLY A 125 -31.01 10.61 -9.82
N GLY A 126 -31.44 9.74 -10.76
CA GLY A 126 -31.31 9.97 -12.20
C GLY A 126 -29.96 9.57 -12.82
N HIS A 127 -29.06 8.95 -12.06
CA HIS A 127 -27.78 8.43 -12.54
C HIS A 127 -27.73 6.90 -12.42
N GLN A 128 -27.18 6.22 -13.43
CA GLN A 128 -27.08 4.78 -13.43
C GLN A 128 -25.72 4.31 -12.92
N PHE A 129 -25.74 3.49 -11.87
CA PHE A 129 -24.58 2.87 -11.27
C PHE A 129 -24.68 1.36 -11.35
N LYS A 130 -23.56 0.70 -11.58
CA LYS A 130 -23.44 -0.76 -11.53
C LYS A 130 -22.54 -1.16 -10.37
N ILE A 131 -22.99 -2.12 -9.58
CA ILE A 131 -22.16 -2.70 -8.53
C ILE A 131 -21.17 -3.66 -9.20
N VAL A 132 -19.88 -3.32 -9.15
CA VAL A 132 -18.82 -4.15 -9.73
C VAL A 132 -18.47 -5.29 -8.80
N SER A 133 -18.32 -4.97 -7.52
CA SER A 133 -18.03 -5.95 -6.45
C SER A 133 -18.35 -5.33 -5.09
N GLY A 134 -18.53 -6.16 -4.07
CA GLY A 134 -18.71 -5.67 -2.72
C GLY A 134 -18.73 -6.80 -1.69
N ASN A 135 -18.42 -6.45 -0.45
CA ASN A 135 -18.53 -7.29 0.73
C ASN A 135 -19.12 -6.47 1.88
N ASP A 136 -19.14 -7.00 3.11
CA ASP A 136 -19.73 -6.26 4.24
C ASP A 136 -18.98 -4.97 4.61
N ARG A 137 -17.72 -4.82 4.19
CA ARG A 137 -16.87 -3.67 4.54
C ARG A 137 -16.81 -2.60 3.47
N PHE A 138 -16.96 -2.96 2.20
CA PHE A 138 -16.94 -1.99 1.11
C PHE A 138 -17.78 -2.45 -0.08
N ILE A 139 -18.20 -1.48 -0.88
CA ILE A 139 -18.83 -1.68 -2.18
C ILE A 139 -18.10 -0.86 -3.24
N LYS A 140 -17.91 -1.47 -4.41
CA LYS A 140 -17.37 -0.81 -5.60
C LYS A 140 -18.50 -0.55 -6.58
N LEU A 141 -18.72 0.71 -6.87
CA LEU A 141 -19.71 1.21 -7.81
C LEU A 141 -19.01 1.70 -9.07
N LYS A 142 -19.63 1.48 -10.23
CA LYS A 142 -19.21 2.06 -11.50
C LYS A 142 -20.36 2.86 -12.10
N LEU A 143 -20.13 4.11 -12.47
CA LEU A 143 -21.06 4.91 -13.26
C LEU A 143 -21.16 4.29 -14.67
N VAL A 144 -22.38 3.96 -15.10
CA VAL A 144 -22.65 3.36 -16.42
C VAL A 144 -23.03 4.42 -17.43
N ASP A 145 -23.90 5.34 -17.04
CA ASP A 145 -24.21 6.53 -17.82
C ASP A 145 -24.85 7.59 -16.94
N SER A 146 -24.59 8.85 -17.23
CA SER A 146 -25.36 9.95 -16.68
C SER A 146 -26.28 10.42 -17.79
N TYR A 147 -27.59 10.23 -17.64
CA TYR A 147 -28.57 10.86 -18.53
C TYR A 147 -28.23 12.36 -18.64
N GLN A 148 -27.67 12.77 -19.78
CA GLN A 148 -27.72 14.14 -20.24
C GLN A 148 -29.14 14.32 -20.73
N THR A 149 -29.99 14.92 -19.89
CA THR A 149 -31.19 15.58 -20.42
C THR A 149 -30.71 16.61 -21.46
N PRO A 150 -31.20 16.54 -22.72
CA PRO A 150 -30.89 17.53 -23.74
C PRO A 150 -31.37 18.94 -23.36
#